data_AF-A0A3C0FM89-F1
#
_entry.id   AF-A0A3C0FM89-F1
#
_cell.length_a   1.000
_cell.length_b   1.000
_cell.length_c   1.000
_cell.angle_alpha   90.00
_cell.angle_beta   90.00
_cell.angle_gamma   90.00
#
_symmetry.space_group_name_H-M   'P 1'
#
loop_
_entity.id
_entity.type
_entity.pdbx_description
1 polymer ?
#
loop_
_entity_poly.entity_id
_entity_poly.type
_entity_poly.pdbx_seq_one_letter_code
_entity_poly.pdbx_strand_id
1 'polypeptide(L)'
;TRAQAEGFYAVHKERSFFGELVDFMVSGPVVVQVLEGEDAVVKYREVMGATNPANAEEGTIRKQFAESIEANSVHGSDSLENAAI
;
A
#
# COMPACT_ATOMS: atom_id res chain seq x y z
N THR A 1 -8.11 13.09 -0.31
CA THR A 1 -9.60 13.21 -0.29
C THR A 1 -10.21 11.92 -0.84
N ARG A 2 -11.53 11.70 -0.70
CA ARG A 2 -12.20 10.52 -1.26
C ARG A 2 -11.95 10.35 -2.76
N ALA A 3 -12.18 11.40 -3.55
CA ALA A 3 -11.94 11.37 -4.99
C ALA A 3 -10.49 10.99 -5.38
N GLN A 4 -9.50 11.45 -4.61
CA GLN A 4 -8.10 11.07 -4.83
C GLN A 4 -7.85 9.59 -4.49
N ALA A 5 -8.41 9.08 -3.39
CA ALA A 5 -8.27 7.68 -3.01
C ALA A 5 -8.97 6.73 -4.00
N GLU A 6 -10.14 7.11 -4.53
CA GLU A 6 -10.85 6.37 -5.57
C GLU A 6 -10.06 6.33 -6.88
N GLY A 7 -9.43 7.44 -7.27
CA GLY A 7 -8.52 7.48 -8.42
C GLY A 7 -7.29 6.60 -8.21
N PHE A 8 -6.68 6.70 -7.03
CA PHE A 8 -5.51 5.90 -6.64
C PHE A 8 -5.78 4.39 -6.67
N TYR A 9 -6.94 3.95 -6.18
CA TYR A 9 -7.34 2.55 -6.18
C TYR A 9 -8.19 2.14 -7.39
N ALA A 10 -8.18 2.91 -8.49
CA ALA A 10 -9.04 2.66 -9.64
C ALA A 10 -8.89 1.24 -10.22
N VAL A 11 -7.68 0.65 -10.14
CA VAL A 11 -7.39 -0.75 -10.53
C VAL A 11 -8.18 -1.80 -9.73
N HIS A 12 -8.75 -1.41 -8.60
CA HIS A 12 -9.57 -2.27 -7.73
C HIS A 12 -11.05 -1.92 -7.75
N LYS A 13 -11.51 -1.00 -8.61
CA LYS A 13 -12.88 -0.48 -8.62
C LYS A 13 -13.98 -1.56 -8.65
N GLU A 14 -13.74 -2.67 -9.35
CA GLU A 14 -14.69 -3.79 -9.48
C GLU A 14 -14.57 -4.82 -8.35
N ARG A 15 -13.65 -4.62 -7.40
CA ARG A 15 -13.49 -5.52 -6.24
C ARG A 15 -14.52 -5.18 -5.18
N SER A 16 -15.06 -6.21 -4.53
CA SER A 16 -16.05 -6.06 -3.45
C SER A 16 -15.57 -5.21 -2.28
N PHE A 17 -14.25 -5.19 -2.04
CA PHE A 17 -13.61 -4.43 -0.96
C PHE A 17 -13.20 -3.00 -1.35
N PHE A 18 -13.49 -2.53 -2.58
CA PHE A 18 -13.05 -1.21 -3.04
C PHE A 18 -13.54 -0.06 -2.14
N GLY A 19 -14.81 -0.11 -1.73
CA GLY A 19 -15.39 0.91 -0.85
C GLY A 19 -14.67 0.97 0.49
N GLU A 20 -14.46 -0.18 1.13
CA GLU A 20 -13.76 -0.29 2.42
C GLU A 20 -12.31 0.20 2.33
N LEU A 21 -11.63 -0.11 1.22
CA LEU A 21 -10.26 0.33 0.96
C LEU A 21 -10.16 1.86 0.85
N VAL A 22 -11.09 2.48 0.13
CA VAL A 22 -11.18 3.95 0.02
C VAL A 22 -11.52 4.57 1.36
N ASP A 23 -12.49 4.01 2.09
CA ASP A 23 -12.92 4.50 3.40
C ASP A 23 -11.77 4.51 4.40
N PHE A 24 -10.98 3.42 4.43
CA PHE A 24 -9.81 3.31 5.29
C PHE A 24 -8.74 4.35 4.93
N MET A 25 -8.40 4.49 3.64
CA MET A 25 -7.38 5.43 3.15
C MET A 25 -7.69 6.89 3.49
N VAL A 26 -8.97 7.26 3.61
CA VAL A 26 -9.39 8.63 3.93
C VAL A 26 -9.75 8.84 5.40
N SER A 27 -9.65 7.81 6.24
CA SER A 27 -10.02 7.87 7.65
C SER A 27 -9.05 8.68 8.52
N GLY A 28 -7.83 8.92 8.03
CA GLY A 28 -6.78 9.62 8.77
C GLY A 28 -5.76 10.32 7.86
N PRO A 29 -4.80 11.03 8.47
CA PRO A 29 -3.70 11.65 7.72
C PRO A 29 -2.78 10.59 7.12
N VAL A 30 -2.22 10.88 5.95
CA VAL A 30 -1.23 10.03 5.27
C VAL A 30 0.04 10.82 4.98
N VAL A 31 1.18 10.13 5.04
CA VAL A 31 2.46 10.66 4.56
C VAL A 31 2.69 10.10 3.16
N VAL A 32 2.83 10.98 2.18
CA VAL A 32 3.13 10.62 0.79
C VAL A 32 4.60 10.86 0.53
N GLN A 33 5.27 9.90 -0.08
CA GLN A 33 6.70 9.96 -0.41
C GLN A 33 6.98 9.38 -1.79
N VAL A 34 8.05 9.85 -2.41
CA VAL A 34 8.63 9.27 -3.63
C VAL A 34 10.05 8.83 -3.29
N LEU A 35 10.35 7.56 -3.56
CA LEU A 35 11.67 6.98 -3.35
C LEU A 35 12.37 6.80 -4.70
N GLU A 36 13.63 7.20 -4.76
CA GLU A 36 14.47 7.05 -5.94
C GLU A 36 15.65 6.12 -5.64
N GLY A 37 15.97 5.27 -6.60
CA GLY A 37 17.10 4.36 -6.53
C GLY A 37 17.00 3.24 -7.55
N GLU A 38 18.10 2.55 -7.76
CA GLU A 38 18.12 1.31 -8.55
C GLU A 38 17.19 0.28 -7.89
N ASP A 39 16.29 -0.31 -8.69
CA ASP A 39 15.26 -1.26 -8.25
C ASP A 39 14.34 -0.74 -7.13
N ALA A 40 14.10 0.58 -7.05
CA ALA A 40 13.37 1.21 -5.94
C ALA A 40 12.01 0.54 -5.66
N VAL A 41 11.23 0.18 -6.69
CA VAL A 41 9.94 -0.50 -6.52
C VAL A 41 10.12 -1.85 -5.84
N VAL A 42 11.03 -2.69 -6.34
CA VAL A 42 11.26 -4.04 -5.80
C VAL A 42 11.81 -3.96 -4.38
N LYS A 43 12.85 -3.15 -4.16
CA LYS A 43 13.47 -2.96 -2.84
C LYS A 43 12.48 -2.44 -1.81
N TYR A 44 11.63 -1.49 -2.17
CA TYR A 44 10.62 -1.00 -1.24
C TYR A 44 9.57 -2.07 -0.92
N ARG A 45 9.18 -2.92 -1.88
CA ARG A 45 8.30 -4.06 -1.59
C ARG A 45 8.92 -5.08 -0.65
N GLU A 46 10.22 -5.33 -0.76
CA GLU A 46 10.96 -6.18 0.19
C GLU A 46 10.94 -5.58 1.60
N VAL A 47 11.18 -4.27 1.72
CA VAL A 47 11.12 -3.55 3.01
C VAL A 47 9.71 -3.59 3.61
N MET A 48 8.66 -3.44 2.78
CA MET A 48 7.27 -3.50 3.24
C MET A 48 6.88 -4.88 3.75
N GLY A 49 7.29 -5.94 3.07
CA GLY A 49 6.86 -7.33 3.35
C GLY A 49 5.50 -7.68 2.72
N ALA A 50 5.07 -8.94 2.93
CA ALA A 50 3.83 -9.47 2.37
C ALA A 50 2.60 -8.68 2.84
N THR A 51 1.58 -8.53 1.97
CA THR A 51 0.35 -7.76 2.26
C THR A 51 -0.38 -8.25 3.51
N ASN A 52 -0.46 -9.57 3.71
CA ASN A 52 -0.94 -10.14 4.97
C ASN A 52 0.25 -10.24 5.94
N PRO A 53 0.23 -9.52 7.08
CA PRO A 53 1.35 -9.53 8.02
C PRO A 53 1.63 -10.90 8.65
N ALA A 54 0.63 -11.80 8.69
CA ALA A 54 0.85 -13.19 9.11
C ALA A 54 1.84 -13.93 8.21
N ASN A 55 1.94 -13.53 6.94
CA ASN A 55 2.83 -14.09 5.92
C ASN A 55 4.06 -13.21 5.66
N ALA A 56 4.24 -12.11 6.39
CA ALA A 56 5.38 -11.22 6.22
C ALA A 56 6.59 -11.72 7.02
N GLU A 57 7.77 -11.60 6.41
CA GLU A 57 9.05 -12.01 7.01
C GLU A 57 9.45 -11.08 8.17
N GLU A 58 10.20 -11.64 9.13
CA GLU A 58 10.74 -10.89 10.27
C GLU A 58 11.59 -9.70 9.82
N GLY A 59 11.44 -8.56 10.49
CA GLY A 59 12.14 -7.32 10.14
C GLY A 59 11.52 -6.49 9.01
N THR A 60 10.45 -6.94 8.38
CA THR A 60 9.68 -6.11 7.43
C THR A 60 8.70 -5.17 8.16
N ILE A 61 8.34 -4.05 7.52
CA ILE A 61 7.43 -3.06 8.11
C ILE A 61 6.09 -3.71 8.51
N ARG A 62 5.49 -4.50 7.61
CA ARG A 62 4.20 -5.14 7.87
C ARG A 62 4.27 -6.16 8.98
N LYS A 63 5.37 -6.91 9.10
CA LYS A 63 5.53 -7.85 10.20
C LYS A 63 5.59 -7.15 11.55
N GLN A 64 6.24 -6.00 11.60
CA GLN A 64 6.50 -5.28 12.84
C GLN A 64 5.35 -4.37 13.28
N PHE A 65 4.62 -3.76 12.33
CA PHE A 65 3.71 -2.65 12.64
C PHE A 65 2.27 -2.82 12.14
N ALA A 66 1.96 -3.79 11.28
CA ALA A 66 0.60 -3.97 10.79
C ALA A 66 -0.33 -4.54 11.87
N GLU A 67 -1.58 -4.08 11.87
CA GLU A 67 -2.63 -4.61 12.74
C GLU A 67 -3.41 -5.76 12.06
N SER A 68 -3.65 -5.65 10.75
CA SER A 68 -4.37 -6.64 9.95
C SER A 68 -3.97 -6.56 8.46
N ILE A 69 -4.63 -7.35 7.60
CA ILE A 69 -4.45 -7.25 6.14
C ILE A 69 -4.99 -5.93 5.58
N GLU A 70 -6.09 -5.41 6.14
CA GLU A 70 -6.71 -4.13 5.80
C GLU A 70 -5.91 -2.94 6.37
N ALA A 71 -5.40 -3.08 7.61
CA ALA A 71 -4.62 -2.07 8.31
C ALA A 71 -3.12 -2.42 8.33
N ASN A 72 -2.51 -2.51 7.14
CA ASN A 72 -1.15 -3.03 6.97
C ASN A 72 -0.02 -1.99 6.98
N SER A 73 -0.24 -0.84 7.62
CA SER A 73 0.72 0.28 7.83
C SER A 73 1.21 1.05 6.59
N VAL A 74 1.56 0.38 5.49
CA VAL A 74 2.24 1.00 4.34
C VAL A 74 1.74 0.50 3.00
N HIS A 75 1.72 1.42 2.03
CA HIS A 75 1.48 1.15 0.62
C HIS A 75 2.74 1.44 -0.20
N GLY A 76 2.89 0.73 -1.31
CA GLY A 76 3.89 1.03 -2.35
C GLY A 76 3.50 0.37 -3.67
N SER A 77 3.90 1.00 -4.77
CA SER A 77 3.63 0.52 -6.13
C SER A 77 4.10 -0.92 -6.31
N ASP A 78 3.39 -1.69 -7.15
CA ASP A 78 3.71 -3.09 -7.45
C ASP A 78 4.50 -3.28 -8.75
N SER A 79 4.66 -2.22 -9.52
CA SER A 79 5.27 -2.21 -10.85
C SER A 79 5.78 -0.79 -11.17
N LEU A 80 6.65 -0.68 -12.18
CA LEU A 80 7.10 0.63 -12.69
C LEU A 80 5.96 1.43 -13.32
N GLU A 81 5.00 0.75 -13.95
CA GLU A 81 3.80 1.38 -14.52
C GLU A 81 2.96 2.04 -13.42
N ASN A 82 2.65 1.32 -12.35
CA ASN A 82 1.91 1.86 -11.20
C ASN A 82 2.75 2.84 -10.33
N ALA A 83 4.06 2.94 -10.55
CA ALA A 83 4.89 3.96 -9.91
C ALA A 83 4.89 5.28 -10.69
N ALA A 84 4.52 5.27 -11.97
CA ALA A 84 4.55 6.43 -12.86
C ALA A 84 3.20 7.18 -12.94
N ILE A 85 2.14 6.66 -12.30
CA ILE A 85 0.77 7.17 -12.32
C ILE A 85 0.40 7.67 -10.92
#